data_AF-A0A317Q9C5-F1
#
_entry.id   AF-A0A317Q9C5-F1
#
_cell.length_a   1.000
_cell.length_b   1.000
_cell.length_c   1.000
_cell.angle_alpha   90.00
_cell.angle_beta   90.00
_cell.angle_gamma   90.00
#
_symmetry.space_group_name_H-M   'P 1'
#
loop_
_entity.id
_entity.type
_entity.pdbx_description
1 polymer ?
#
loop_
_entity_poly.entity_id
_entity_poly.type
_entity_poly.pdbx_seq_one_letter_code
_entity_poly.pdbx_strand_id
1 'polypeptide(L)'
;MPLPKNPYPDLTDAQVREQLQWLETIMTRSKVATWKLHRPSMKMFINSALAELLGQSWQREQSYPFELLLEAMHAECRHSAVAVMQQLWVGDLEHADVIFRVTAANGQVRTIRDTVSVISHELQGQAEWLTGVWIDITDTVMAHHRLERIASTVPGVIYQFSMYPDGRMCFPYASAGIKAIYGVDADVVSTDGSAVFDAIHPADRERVRSSIQQSAESLQPWFCEYRIVRGKQTRWVAGNAMPELDAEGLYHWFGQIVDTTLDKQRELELEESRITLKRAQEIAELGYWKANFATG
;
A
#
# COMPACT_ATOMS: atom_id res chain seq x y z
N MET A 1 38.27 -13.78 -30.44
CA MET A 1 37.83 -14.82 -29.50
C MET A 1 36.68 -15.59 -30.13
N PRO A 2 36.68 -16.93 -30.10
CA PRO A 2 35.60 -17.73 -30.65
C PRO A 2 34.32 -17.54 -29.80
N LEU A 3 33.16 -17.48 -30.47
CA LEU A 3 31.84 -17.41 -29.84
C LEU A 3 31.66 -18.60 -28.87
N PRO A 4 31.02 -18.41 -27.71
CA PRO A 4 30.71 -19.52 -26.82
C PRO A 4 29.84 -20.57 -27.55
N LYS A 5 30.16 -21.85 -27.34
CA LYS A 5 29.43 -22.98 -27.93
C LYS A 5 27.94 -22.90 -27.55
N ASN A 6 27.08 -23.14 -28.53
CA ASN A 6 25.63 -23.12 -28.42
C ASN A 6 25.15 -23.95 -27.20
N PRO A 7 24.49 -23.33 -26.20
CA PRO A 7 23.98 -24.03 -25.02
C PRO A 7 22.71 -24.87 -25.30
N TYR A 8 22.18 -24.83 -26.53
CA TYR A 8 21.02 -25.62 -26.98
C TYR A 8 21.40 -26.49 -28.18
N PRO A 9 21.96 -27.69 -27.98
CA PRO A 9 22.48 -28.54 -29.06
C PRO A 9 21.38 -29.06 -30.02
N ASP A 10 20.11 -29.01 -29.61
CA ASP A 10 18.96 -29.48 -30.40
C ASP A 10 18.24 -28.39 -31.20
N LEU A 11 18.66 -27.12 -31.08
CA LEU A 11 18.08 -26.01 -31.83
C LEU A 11 18.95 -25.64 -33.03
N THR A 12 18.34 -25.60 -34.21
CA THR A 12 18.98 -25.04 -35.40
C THR A 12 19.28 -23.55 -35.18
N ASP A 13 20.31 -23.01 -35.84
CA ASP A 13 20.64 -21.58 -35.79
C ASP A 13 19.45 -20.67 -36.15
N ALA A 14 18.51 -21.16 -36.97
CA ALA A 14 17.27 -20.46 -37.30
C ALA A 14 16.33 -20.34 -36.10
N GLN A 15 16.13 -21.43 -35.34
CA GLN A 15 15.28 -21.45 -34.13
C GLN A 15 15.89 -20.59 -33.01
N VAL A 16 17.21 -20.62 -32.84
CA VAL A 16 17.90 -19.75 -31.87
C VAL A 16 17.69 -18.27 -32.24
N ARG A 17 17.83 -17.91 -33.53
CA ARG A 17 17.57 -16.54 -34.00
C ARG A 17 16.13 -16.11 -33.77
N GLU A 18 15.17 -16.98 -34.05
CA GLU A 18 13.74 -16.71 -33.84
C GLU A 18 13.42 -16.47 -32.35
N GLN A 19 13.94 -17.32 -31.45
CA GLN A 19 13.76 -17.15 -30.01
C GLN A 19 14.40 -15.86 -29.49
N LEU A 20 15.62 -15.53 -29.94
CA LEU A 20 16.28 -14.27 -29.55
C LEU A 20 15.48 -13.06 -30.04
N GLN A 21 14.96 -13.09 -31.27
CA GLN A 21 14.15 -12.01 -31.82
C GLN A 21 12.82 -11.85 -31.07
N TRP A 22 12.20 -12.95 -30.64
CA TRP A 22 11.00 -12.93 -29.81
C TRP A 22 11.28 -12.33 -28.42
N LEU A 23 12.35 -12.77 -27.73
CA LEU A 23 12.75 -12.23 -26.44
C LEU A 23 13.07 -10.72 -26.52
N GLU A 24 13.81 -10.30 -27.55
CA GLU A 24 14.07 -8.87 -27.81
C GLU A 24 12.78 -8.08 -28.01
N THR A 25 11.82 -8.63 -28.74
CA THR A 25 10.52 -7.99 -28.97
C THR A 25 9.73 -7.83 -27.67
N ILE A 26 9.70 -8.86 -26.82
CA ILE A 26 9.03 -8.80 -25.52
C ILE A 26 9.67 -7.74 -24.64
N MET A 27 11.00 -7.79 -24.46
CA MET A 27 11.73 -6.84 -23.62
C MET A 27 11.54 -5.38 -24.07
N THR A 28 11.53 -5.15 -25.40
CA THR A 28 11.33 -3.81 -25.95
C THR A 28 9.91 -3.31 -25.72
N ARG A 29 8.89 -4.16 -25.93
CA ARG A 29 7.49 -3.77 -25.76
C ARG A 29 7.09 -3.58 -24.30
N SER A 30 7.62 -4.40 -23.40
CA SER A 30 7.39 -4.27 -21.97
C SER A 30 8.18 -3.12 -21.33
N LYS A 31 9.08 -2.48 -22.07
CA LYS A 31 10.01 -1.43 -21.59
C LYS A 31 10.80 -1.86 -20.37
N VAL A 32 11.08 -3.16 -20.27
CA VAL A 32 11.80 -3.74 -19.15
C VAL A 32 13.28 -3.39 -19.31
N ALA A 33 13.82 -2.65 -18.36
CA ALA A 33 15.23 -2.26 -18.35
C ALA A 33 16.08 -3.44 -17.85
N THR A 34 17.03 -3.90 -18.65
CA THR A 34 17.87 -5.04 -18.28
C THR A 34 19.34 -4.64 -18.27
N TRP A 35 20.08 -5.27 -17.36
CA TRP A 35 21.51 -5.09 -17.24
C TRP A 35 22.22 -6.40 -16.91
N LYS A 36 23.48 -6.49 -17.33
CA LYS A 36 24.41 -7.53 -16.88
C LYS A 36 25.74 -6.91 -16.50
N LEU A 37 26.36 -7.41 -15.44
CA LEU A 37 27.61 -6.90 -14.91
C LEU A 37 28.65 -8.01 -14.88
N HIS A 38 29.81 -7.71 -15.47
CA HIS A 38 30.98 -8.57 -15.44
C HIS A 38 31.88 -8.18 -14.26
N ARG A 39 32.11 -9.11 -13.33
CA ARG A 39 32.84 -8.83 -12.09
C ARG A 39 34.32 -8.41 -12.30
N PRO A 40 35.17 -9.15 -13.05
CA PRO A 40 36.58 -8.80 -13.18
C PRO A 40 36.83 -7.40 -13.78
N SER A 41 35.99 -6.99 -14.73
CA SER A 41 36.16 -5.69 -15.40
C SER A 41 35.27 -4.59 -14.85
N MET A 42 34.34 -4.90 -13.93
CA MET A 42 33.31 -4.00 -13.43
C MET A 42 32.56 -3.24 -14.54
N LYS A 43 32.30 -3.94 -15.65
CA LYS A 43 31.63 -3.39 -16.83
C LYS A 43 30.21 -3.90 -16.92
N MET A 44 29.28 -2.95 -17.01
CA MET A 44 27.87 -3.22 -17.19
C MET A 44 27.47 -3.10 -18.66
N PHE A 45 26.60 -4.00 -19.10
CA PHE A 45 25.93 -3.94 -20.39
C PHE A 45 24.45 -3.75 -20.11
N ILE A 46 23.84 -2.79 -20.79
CA ILE A 46 22.45 -2.39 -20.59
C ILE A 46 21.67 -2.52 -21.89
N ASN A 47 20.35 -2.59 -21.83
CA ASN A 47 19.48 -2.48 -23.01
C ASN A 47 19.03 -1.03 -23.29
N SER A 48 18.23 -0.85 -24.33
CA SER A 48 17.71 0.47 -24.71
C SER A 48 16.85 1.13 -23.64
N ALA A 49 15.98 0.37 -22.97
CA ALA A 49 15.09 0.89 -21.93
C ALA A 49 15.88 1.45 -20.73
N LEU A 50 16.93 0.73 -20.29
CA LEU A 50 17.79 1.22 -19.21
C LEU A 50 18.64 2.41 -19.65
N ALA A 51 19.13 2.41 -20.89
CA ALA A 51 19.88 3.54 -21.42
C ALA A 51 19.02 4.81 -21.47
N GLU A 52 17.77 4.72 -21.96
CA GLU A 52 16.81 5.83 -21.95
C GLU A 52 16.57 6.39 -20.55
N LEU A 53 16.43 5.50 -19.55
CA LEU A 53 16.24 5.90 -18.15
C LEU A 53 17.45 6.69 -17.60
N LEU A 54 18.67 6.24 -17.94
CA LEU A 54 19.93 6.89 -17.57
C LEU A 54 20.32 8.06 -18.49
N GLY A 55 19.52 8.36 -19.53
CA GLY A 55 19.80 9.38 -20.55
C GLY A 55 21.02 9.08 -21.41
N GLN A 56 21.37 7.81 -21.56
CA GLN A 56 22.45 7.34 -22.42
C GLN A 56 21.90 6.87 -23.77
N SER A 57 22.73 7.00 -24.81
CA SER A 57 22.42 6.42 -26.11
C SER A 57 22.80 4.95 -26.10
N TRP A 58 21.82 4.05 -26.24
CA TRP A 58 22.11 2.63 -26.29
C TRP A 58 22.84 2.24 -27.56
N GLN A 59 23.90 1.44 -27.41
CA GLN A 59 24.60 0.81 -28.54
C GLN A 59 24.87 -0.66 -28.23
N ARG A 60 24.61 -1.51 -29.21
CA ARG A 60 24.92 -2.95 -29.13
C ARG A 60 26.43 -3.10 -28.92
N GLU A 61 26.82 -3.94 -27.96
CA GLU A 61 28.23 -4.23 -27.58
C GLU A 61 28.95 -3.14 -26.79
N GLN A 62 28.31 -2.00 -26.52
CA GLN A 62 28.85 -1.00 -25.62
C GLN A 62 28.76 -1.47 -24.16
N SER A 63 29.80 -1.17 -23.40
CA SER A 63 29.85 -1.39 -21.95
C SER A 63 30.07 -0.07 -21.23
N TYR A 64 29.48 0.02 -20.04
CA TYR A 64 29.52 1.19 -19.18
C TYR A 64 30.22 0.83 -17.86
N PRO A 65 30.96 1.76 -17.25
CA PRO A 65 31.48 1.55 -15.90
C PRO A 65 30.31 1.38 -14.92
N PHE A 66 30.44 0.46 -13.97
CA PHE A 66 29.42 0.25 -12.95
C PHE A 66 29.20 1.49 -12.08
N GLU A 67 30.22 2.33 -11.92
CA GLU A 67 30.17 3.59 -11.17
C GLU A 67 29.08 4.54 -11.71
N LEU A 68 28.81 4.53 -13.01
CA LEU A 68 27.76 5.33 -13.62
C LEU A 68 26.37 4.99 -13.03
N LEU A 69 26.14 3.70 -12.75
CA LEU A 69 24.90 3.24 -12.12
C LEU A 69 24.83 3.71 -10.66
N LEU A 70 25.94 3.63 -9.91
CA LEU A 70 26.01 4.13 -8.53
C LEU A 70 25.79 5.65 -8.46
N GLU A 71 26.30 6.40 -9.43
CA GLU A 71 26.08 7.85 -9.53
C GLU A 71 24.60 8.20 -9.73
N ALA A 72 23.92 7.44 -10.59
CA ALA A 72 22.48 7.59 -10.82
C ALA A 72 21.64 7.19 -9.59
N MET A 73 22.13 6.31 -8.73
CA MET A 73 21.44 5.95 -7.48
C MET A 73 21.51 7.06 -6.44
N HIS A 74 20.40 7.23 -5.71
CA HIS A 74 20.32 8.13 -4.56
C HIS A 74 21.34 7.73 -3.49
N ALA A 75 22.00 8.70 -2.85
CA ALA A 75 23.14 8.49 -1.94
C ALA A 75 22.85 7.48 -0.80
N GLU A 76 21.65 7.54 -0.23
CA GLU A 76 21.18 6.62 0.83
C GLU A 76 21.07 5.17 0.35
N CYS A 77 20.81 4.93 -0.93
CA CYS A 77 20.61 3.60 -1.50
C CYS A 77 21.92 2.91 -1.91
N ARG A 78 23.00 3.68 -2.14
CA ARG A 78 24.27 3.15 -2.67
C ARG A 78 24.88 2.08 -1.77
N HIS A 79 24.93 2.33 -0.46
CA HIS A 79 25.51 1.40 0.51
C HIS A 79 24.74 0.06 0.55
N SER A 80 23.41 0.12 0.55
CA SER A 80 22.56 -1.08 0.57
C SER A 80 22.72 -1.91 -0.71
N ALA A 81 22.73 -1.25 -1.88
CA ALA A 81 22.90 -1.94 -3.16
C ALA A 81 24.27 -2.62 -3.28
N VAL A 82 25.35 -1.94 -2.87
CA VAL A 82 26.69 -2.53 -2.84
C VAL A 82 26.75 -3.74 -1.90
N ALA A 83 26.11 -3.68 -0.73
CA ALA A 83 26.08 -4.78 0.22
C ALA A 83 25.36 -6.02 -0.34
N VAL A 84 24.21 -5.84 -1.00
CA VAL A 84 23.49 -6.94 -1.66
C VAL A 84 24.34 -7.56 -2.77
N MET A 85 24.98 -6.73 -3.60
CA MET A 85 25.86 -7.23 -4.65
C MET A 85 27.05 -8.00 -4.09
N GLN A 86 27.65 -7.55 -2.98
CA GLN A 86 28.72 -8.29 -2.32
C GLN A 86 28.26 -9.68 -1.88
N GLN A 87 27.07 -9.79 -1.27
CA GLN A 87 26.49 -11.08 -0.87
C GLN A 87 26.26 -12.01 -2.08
N LEU A 88 25.78 -11.47 -3.21
CA LEU A 88 25.65 -12.24 -4.46
C LEU A 88 27.02 -12.68 -5.02
N TRP A 89 28.06 -11.85 -4.88
CA TRP A 89 29.40 -12.16 -5.38
C TRP A 89 30.13 -13.25 -4.60
N VAL A 90 29.95 -13.27 -3.28
CA VAL A 90 30.56 -14.27 -2.39
C VAL A 90 29.74 -15.57 -2.33
N GLY A 91 28.52 -15.57 -2.87
CA GLY A 91 27.65 -16.74 -2.94
C GLY A 91 26.74 -16.92 -1.71
N ASP A 92 26.60 -15.90 -0.86
CA ASP A 92 25.64 -15.91 0.25
C ASP A 92 24.19 -15.83 -0.26
N LEU A 93 24.01 -15.24 -1.45
CA LEU A 93 22.75 -15.13 -2.15
C LEU A 93 22.89 -15.62 -3.60
N GLU A 94 21.87 -16.30 -4.11
CA GLU A 94 21.76 -16.65 -5.54
C GLU A 94 20.94 -15.62 -6.33
N HIS A 95 19.98 -14.98 -5.66
CA HIS A 95 19.12 -13.93 -6.20
C HIS A 95 18.74 -12.92 -5.11
N ALA A 96 18.38 -11.71 -5.52
CA ALA A 96 17.91 -10.66 -4.62
C ALA A 96 16.85 -9.78 -5.30
N ASP A 97 15.91 -9.26 -4.51
CA ASP A 97 14.97 -8.22 -4.90
C ASP A 97 15.26 -6.97 -4.07
N VAL A 98 15.58 -5.86 -4.74
CA VAL A 98 15.99 -4.61 -4.08
C VAL A 98 15.19 -3.46 -4.64
N ILE A 99 14.66 -2.61 -3.76
CA ILE A 99 14.00 -1.37 -4.14
C ILE A 99 14.90 -0.20 -3.77
N PHE A 100 15.17 0.67 -4.74
CA PHE A 100 15.98 1.88 -4.55
C PHE A 100 15.50 3.04 -5.41
N ARG A 101 15.98 4.24 -5.09
CA ARG A 101 15.70 5.46 -5.84
C ARG A 101 16.86 5.79 -6.76
N VAL A 102 16.55 6.17 -7.99
CA VAL A 102 17.50 6.68 -8.99
C VAL A 102 17.07 8.05 -9.49
N THR A 103 18.03 8.88 -9.86
CA THR A 103 17.79 10.13 -10.56
C THR A 103 17.90 9.86 -12.06
N ALA A 104 16.77 9.91 -12.76
CA ALA A 104 16.73 9.81 -14.21
C ALA A 104 17.40 11.02 -14.86
N ALA A 105 17.77 10.91 -16.13
CA ALA A 105 18.49 11.98 -16.83
C ALA A 105 17.73 13.31 -16.96
N ASN A 106 16.41 13.28 -16.86
CA ASN A 106 15.57 14.47 -16.80
C ASN A 106 15.55 15.14 -15.40
N GLY A 107 16.34 14.64 -14.45
CA GLY A 107 16.39 15.09 -13.06
C GLY A 107 15.28 14.53 -12.16
N GLN A 108 14.34 13.74 -12.70
CA GLN A 108 13.25 13.16 -11.93
C GLN A 108 13.74 11.97 -11.10
N VAL A 109 13.33 11.92 -9.84
CA VAL A 109 13.57 10.74 -8.98
C VAL A 109 12.56 9.65 -9.36
N ARG A 110 13.08 8.46 -9.65
CA ARG A 110 12.29 7.25 -9.93
C ARG A 110 12.59 6.18 -8.89
N THR A 111 11.57 5.43 -8.51
CA THR A 111 11.69 4.26 -7.64
C THR A 111 11.78 3.02 -8.50
N ILE A 112 12.89 2.32 -8.40
CA ILE A 112 13.21 1.12 -9.19
C ILE A 112 13.17 -0.09 -8.28
N ARG A 113 12.48 -1.14 -8.73
CA ARG A 113 12.67 -2.50 -8.23
C ARG A 113 13.66 -3.21 -9.15
N ASP A 114 14.74 -3.72 -8.59
CA ASP A 114 15.75 -4.52 -9.28
C ASP A 114 15.69 -5.96 -8.80
N THR A 115 15.38 -6.87 -9.71
CA THR A 115 15.50 -8.31 -9.46
C THR A 115 16.81 -8.79 -10.08
N VAL A 116 17.76 -9.19 -9.22
CA VAL A 116 19.13 -9.54 -9.60
C VAL A 116 19.37 -11.02 -9.36
N SER A 117 20.04 -11.69 -10.30
CA SER A 117 20.40 -13.11 -10.21
C SER A 117 21.83 -13.34 -10.71
N VAL A 118 22.47 -14.38 -10.17
CA VAL A 118 23.77 -14.88 -10.67
C VAL A 118 23.55 -15.71 -11.94
N ILE A 119 24.34 -15.46 -13.00
CA ILE A 119 24.27 -16.23 -14.26
C ILE A 119 25.24 -17.42 -14.26
N SER A 120 26.45 -17.24 -13.72
CA SER A 120 27.47 -18.28 -13.69
C SER A 120 28.37 -18.18 -12.45
N HIS A 121 28.71 -19.35 -11.92
CA HIS A 121 29.74 -19.52 -10.90
C HIS A 121 30.90 -20.26 -11.55
N GLU A 122 31.95 -19.59 -12.03
CA GLU A 122 33.14 -20.32 -12.50
C GLU A 122 34.44 -19.52 -12.40
N LEU A 123 34.97 -19.50 -11.17
CA LEU A 123 36.37 -19.68 -10.78
C LEU A 123 36.38 -19.61 -9.25
N GLN A 124 36.71 -20.72 -8.56
CA GLN A 124 36.76 -20.81 -7.08
C GLN A 124 35.43 -20.53 -6.33
N GLY A 125 34.28 -20.93 -6.87
CA GLY A 125 32.98 -20.83 -6.16
C GLY A 125 32.40 -19.42 -6.10
N GLN A 126 32.96 -18.49 -6.87
CA GLN A 126 32.57 -17.09 -6.90
C GLN A 126 31.80 -16.76 -8.19
N ALA A 127 30.80 -15.88 -8.09
CA ALA A 127 30.00 -15.45 -9.23
C ALA A 127 30.81 -14.55 -10.18
N GLU A 128 30.73 -14.80 -11.49
CA GLU A 128 31.44 -14.06 -12.54
C GLU A 128 30.54 -12.98 -13.18
N TRP A 129 29.27 -13.33 -13.35
CA TRP A 129 28.26 -12.49 -13.99
C TRP A 129 27.01 -12.35 -13.13
N LEU A 130 26.58 -11.11 -12.94
CA LEU A 130 25.22 -10.79 -12.48
C LEU A 130 24.39 -10.30 -13.65
N THR A 131 23.10 -10.59 -13.59
CA THR A 131 22.09 -9.96 -14.43
C THR A 131 20.97 -9.44 -13.55
N GLY A 132 20.36 -8.35 -13.96
CA GLY A 132 19.20 -7.82 -13.28
C GLY A 132 18.22 -7.16 -14.20
N VAL A 133 17.05 -6.91 -13.63
CA VAL A 133 15.91 -6.30 -14.31
C VAL A 133 15.39 -5.16 -13.46
N TRP A 134 15.41 -3.96 -14.03
CA TRP A 134 14.87 -2.75 -13.45
C TRP A 134 13.43 -2.56 -13.91
N ILE A 135 12.52 -2.48 -12.94
CA ILE A 135 11.13 -2.12 -13.14
C ILE A 135 10.89 -0.80 -12.44
N ASP A 136 10.44 0.20 -13.20
CA ASP A 136 10.01 1.48 -12.65
C ASP A 136 8.67 1.29 -11.95
N ILE A 137 8.68 1.38 -10.62
CA ILE A 137 7.48 1.28 -9.76
C ILE A 137 7.09 2.64 -9.20
N THR A 138 7.60 3.74 -9.77
CA THR A 138 7.33 5.11 -9.30
C THR A 138 5.83 5.39 -9.28
N ASP A 139 5.14 5.15 -10.39
CA ASP A 139 3.70 5.44 -10.48
C ASP A 139 2.89 4.61 -9.48
N THR A 140 3.25 3.35 -9.27
CA THR A 140 2.59 2.47 -8.30
C THR A 140 2.80 2.95 -6.86
N VAL A 141 4.04 3.26 -6.49
CA VAL A 141 4.38 3.76 -5.15
C VAL A 141 3.76 5.14 -4.90
N MET A 142 3.78 6.02 -5.89
CA MET A 142 3.18 7.36 -5.81
C MET A 142 1.65 7.30 -5.73
N ALA A 143 1.01 6.41 -6.48
CA ALA A 143 -0.43 6.19 -6.39
C ALA A 143 -0.81 5.68 -5.00
N HIS A 144 -0.06 4.72 -4.46
CA HIS A 144 -0.28 4.19 -3.11
C HIS A 144 -0.14 5.29 -2.05
N HIS A 145 0.97 6.03 -2.05
CA HIS A 145 1.16 7.15 -1.12
C HIS A 145 0.12 8.26 -1.29
N ARG A 146 -0.37 8.50 -2.50
CA ARG A 146 -1.45 9.47 -2.73
C ARG A 146 -2.74 9.00 -2.07
N LEU A 147 -3.09 7.73 -2.18
CA LEU A 147 -4.26 7.16 -1.51
C LEU A 147 -4.12 7.22 0.01
N GLU A 148 -2.96 6.86 0.56
CA GLU A 148 -2.68 6.98 2.00
C GLU A 148 -2.81 8.42 2.49
N ARG A 149 -2.26 9.40 1.74
CA ARG A 149 -2.37 10.82 2.08
C ARG A 149 -3.80 11.29 2.06
N ILE A 150 -4.57 10.95 1.03
CA ILE A 150 -5.99 11.30 0.96
C ILE A 150 -6.73 10.70 2.16
N ALA A 151 -6.55 9.41 2.44
CA ALA A 151 -7.16 8.75 3.59
C ALA A 151 -6.79 9.42 4.92
N SER A 152 -5.53 9.88 5.07
CA SER A 152 -5.06 10.57 6.29
C SER A 152 -5.61 11.99 6.48
N THR A 153 -6.13 12.62 5.42
CA THR A 153 -6.74 13.96 5.50
C THR A 153 -8.21 13.95 5.91
N VAL A 154 -8.89 12.80 5.79
CA VAL A 154 -10.30 12.66 6.17
C VAL A 154 -10.39 12.51 7.69
N PRO A 155 -11.18 13.34 8.40
CA PRO A 155 -11.44 13.14 9.81
C PRO A 155 -12.08 11.77 10.05
N GLY A 156 -11.42 10.93 10.86
CA GLY A 156 -11.91 9.60 11.18
C GLY A 156 -10.90 8.50 10.82
N VAL A 157 -11.41 7.27 10.73
CA VAL A 157 -10.69 6.09 10.27
C VAL A 157 -11.28 5.69 8.93
N ILE A 158 -10.51 5.72 7.85
CA ILE A 158 -10.83 4.95 6.65
C ILE A 158 -10.32 3.52 6.85
N TYR A 159 -11.14 2.52 6.58
CA TYR A 159 -10.79 1.12 6.83
C TYR A 159 -11.40 0.15 5.82
N GLN A 160 -10.74 -0.99 5.69
CA GLN A 160 -11.30 -2.25 5.22
C GLN A 160 -11.39 -3.17 6.44
N PHE A 161 -12.56 -3.72 6.70
CA PHE A 161 -12.81 -4.73 7.73
C PHE A 161 -13.16 -6.05 7.05
N SER A 162 -12.63 -7.16 7.56
CA SER A 162 -12.88 -8.49 7.02
C SER A 162 -13.38 -9.43 8.10
N MET A 163 -14.35 -10.27 7.74
CA MET A 163 -14.90 -11.30 8.63
C MET A 163 -14.90 -12.66 7.94
N TYR A 164 -14.09 -13.57 8.47
CA TYR A 164 -13.96 -14.94 7.99
C TYR A 164 -15.18 -15.79 8.37
N PRO A 165 -15.48 -16.87 7.62
CA PRO A 165 -16.56 -17.80 7.95
C PRO A 165 -16.45 -18.45 9.34
N ASP A 166 -15.24 -18.52 9.90
CA ASP A 166 -14.99 -19.04 11.25
C ASP A 166 -15.19 -17.98 12.36
N GLY A 167 -15.59 -16.76 11.99
CA GLY A 167 -15.82 -15.65 12.90
C GLY A 167 -14.57 -14.84 13.26
N ARG A 168 -13.39 -15.17 12.70
CA ARG A 168 -12.21 -14.29 12.82
C ARG A 168 -12.47 -12.97 12.13
N MET A 169 -11.96 -11.90 12.74
CA MET A 169 -12.20 -10.53 12.32
C MET A 169 -10.88 -9.78 12.28
N CYS A 170 -10.62 -9.03 11.22
CA CYS A 170 -9.42 -8.19 11.12
C CYS A 170 -9.71 -6.94 10.29
N PHE A 171 -8.75 -6.00 10.30
CA PHE A 171 -8.79 -4.77 9.52
C PHE A 171 -7.61 -4.75 8.54
N PRO A 172 -7.68 -5.47 7.40
CA PRO A 172 -6.54 -5.59 6.47
C PRO A 172 -5.96 -4.24 6.04
N TYR A 173 -6.78 -3.20 6.04
CA TYR A 173 -6.35 -1.82 5.91
C TYR A 173 -7.04 -0.94 6.94
N ALA A 174 -6.27 -0.12 7.63
CA ALA A 174 -6.79 0.96 8.46
C ALA A 174 -5.87 2.18 8.36
N SER A 175 -6.45 3.33 8.04
CA SER A 175 -5.71 4.61 8.06
C SER A 175 -5.18 4.93 9.46
N ALA A 176 -4.18 5.82 9.52
CA ALA A 176 -3.56 6.27 10.77
C ALA A 176 -4.55 6.83 11.82
N GLY A 177 -5.77 7.23 11.39
CA GLY A 177 -6.85 7.65 12.28
C GLY A 177 -7.29 6.59 13.29
N ILE A 178 -7.05 5.29 13.02
CA ILE A 178 -7.40 4.22 13.95
C ILE A 178 -6.68 4.35 15.29
N LYS A 179 -5.41 4.78 15.27
CA LYS A 179 -4.64 5.06 16.48
C LYS A 179 -5.16 6.27 17.23
N ALA A 180 -5.65 7.27 16.50
CA ALA A 180 -6.23 8.48 17.09
C ALA A 180 -7.58 8.21 17.77
N ILE A 181 -8.42 7.32 17.22
CA ILE A 181 -9.75 7.00 17.75
C ILE A 181 -9.67 5.86 18.79
N TYR A 182 -9.15 4.70 18.39
CA TYR A 182 -9.12 3.47 19.20
C TYR A 182 -7.86 3.30 20.04
N GLY A 183 -6.76 3.98 19.70
CA GLY A 183 -5.49 3.83 20.42
C GLY A 183 -4.70 2.57 20.04
N VAL A 184 -5.07 1.91 18.94
CA VAL A 184 -4.41 0.70 18.42
C VAL A 184 -3.65 1.01 17.14
N ASP A 185 -2.58 0.28 16.88
CA ASP A 185 -1.79 0.42 15.65
C ASP A 185 -2.41 -0.38 14.50
N ALA A 186 -2.36 0.17 13.28
CA ALA A 186 -2.93 -0.45 12.09
C ALA A 186 -2.34 -1.85 11.81
N ASP A 187 -1.04 -2.01 12.04
CA ASP A 187 -0.35 -3.28 11.83
C ASP A 187 -0.88 -4.39 12.75
N VAL A 188 -1.24 -4.05 13.99
CA VAL A 188 -1.78 -5.02 14.97
C VAL A 188 -3.15 -5.51 14.53
N VAL A 189 -4.00 -4.59 14.07
CA VAL A 189 -5.37 -4.93 13.69
C VAL A 189 -5.48 -5.57 12.30
N SER A 190 -4.42 -5.50 11.49
CA SER A 190 -4.36 -6.10 10.15
C SER A 190 -4.59 -7.61 10.17
N THR A 191 -4.12 -8.28 11.23
CA THR A 191 -4.28 -9.72 11.41
C THR A 191 -5.29 -10.08 12.50
N ASP A 192 -5.52 -9.20 13.48
CA ASP A 192 -6.47 -9.45 14.58
C ASP A 192 -7.19 -8.17 15.02
N GLY A 193 -8.48 -8.09 14.69
CA GLY A 193 -9.35 -6.96 15.03
C GLY A 193 -9.83 -6.92 16.48
N SER A 194 -9.49 -7.92 17.31
CA SER A 194 -9.95 -8.04 18.70
C SER A 194 -9.77 -6.76 19.53
N ALA A 195 -8.60 -6.11 19.38
CA ALA A 195 -8.27 -4.88 20.10
C ALA A 195 -9.24 -3.71 19.80
N VAL A 196 -9.83 -3.66 18.61
CA VAL A 196 -10.85 -2.66 18.26
C VAL A 196 -12.16 -2.94 19.00
N PHE A 197 -12.59 -4.21 19.02
CA PHE A 197 -13.81 -4.62 19.71
C PHE A 197 -13.68 -4.51 21.24
N ASP A 198 -12.49 -4.72 21.79
CA ASP A 198 -12.20 -4.51 23.21
C ASP A 198 -12.27 -3.04 23.62
N ALA A 199 -11.95 -2.12 22.71
CA ALA A 199 -12.12 -0.69 22.95
C ALA A 199 -13.60 -0.25 22.91
N ILE A 200 -14.52 -1.04 22.35
CA ILE A 200 -15.96 -0.72 22.38
C ILE A 200 -16.48 -0.80 23.81
N HIS A 201 -17.31 0.16 24.20
CA HIS A 201 -17.93 0.19 25.52
C HIS A 201 -18.71 -1.11 25.78
N PRO A 202 -18.57 -1.76 26.96
CA PRO A 202 -19.15 -3.09 27.21
C PRO A 202 -20.65 -3.21 26.90
N ALA A 203 -21.42 -2.17 27.20
CA ALA A 203 -22.86 -2.12 26.92
C ALA A 203 -23.22 -2.07 25.41
N ASP A 204 -22.29 -1.67 24.55
CA ASP A 204 -22.52 -1.54 23.10
C ASP A 204 -21.92 -2.72 22.30
N ARG A 205 -20.99 -3.50 22.87
CA ARG A 205 -20.24 -4.56 22.16
C ARG A 205 -21.14 -5.55 21.43
N GLU A 206 -22.12 -6.12 22.13
CA GLU A 206 -22.99 -7.14 21.55
C GLU A 206 -23.86 -6.55 20.44
N ARG A 207 -24.44 -5.36 20.68
CA ARG A 207 -25.23 -4.64 19.68
C ARG A 207 -24.42 -4.34 18.42
N VAL A 208 -23.17 -3.92 18.56
CA VAL A 208 -22.28 -3.66 17.41
C VAL A 208 -22.02 -4.96 16.65
N ARG A 209 -21.64 -6.05 17.34
CA ARG A 209 -21.40 -7.35 16.71
C ARG A 209 -22.64 -7.87 15.97
N SER A 210 -23.82 -7.83 16.59
CA SER A 210 -25.06 -8.26 15.93
C SER A 210 -25.39 -7.40 14.70
N SER A 211 -25.13 -6.09 14.75
CA SER A 211 -25.39 -5.21 13.59
C SER A 211 -24.45 -5.49 12.41
N ILE A 212 -23.19 -5.84 12.68
CA ILE A 212 -22.23 -6.25 11.65
C ILE A 212 -22.69 -7.57 11.03
N GLN A 213 -23.08 -8.54 11.86
CA GLN A 213 -23.59 -9.83 11.39
C GLN A 213 -24.84 -9.65 10.50
N GLN A 214 -25.78 -8.79 10.92
CA GLN A 214 -26.97 -8.48 10.13
C GLN A 214 -26.61 -7.84 8.78
N SER A 215 -25.62 -6.94 8.74
CA SER A 215 -25.12 -6.36 7.50
C SER A 215 -24.48 -7.42 6.60
N ALA A 216 -23.76 -8.39 7.16
CA ALA A 216 -23.16 -9.50 6.41
C ALA A 216 -24.24 -10.36 5.74
N GLU A 217 -25.26 -10.75 6.50
CA GLU A 217 -26.34 -11.63 6.03
C GLU A 217 -27.23 -10.96 4.97
N SER A 218 -27.46 -9.65 5.11
CA SER A 218 -28.34 -8.90 4.22
C SER A 218 -27.63 -8.20 3.05
N LEU A 219 -26.29 -8.14 3.10
CA LEU A 219 -25.45 -7.31 2.21
C LEU A 219 -25.94 -5.85 2.09
N GLN A 220 -26.54 -5.32 3.16
CA GLN A 220 -26.97 -3.94 3.24
C GLN A 220 -25.91 -3.06 3.91
N PRO A 221 -25.82 -1.77 3.55
CA PRO A 221 -24.89 -0.83 4.16
C PRO A 221 -24.96 -0.90 5.68
N TRP A 222 -23.80 -1.08 6.31
CA TRP A 222 -23.69 -1.05 7.76
C TRP A 222 -23.65 0.41 8.24
N PHE A 223 -24.48 0.73 9.22
CA PHE A 223 -24.42 1.99 9.95
C PHE A 223 -24.61 1.71 11.45
N CYS A 224 -23.71 2.23 12.27
CA CYS A 224 -23.83 2.07 13.72
C CYS A 224 -23.17 3.22 14.48
N GLU A 225 -23.91 3.80 15.42
CA GLU A 225 -23.36 4.69 16.45
C GLU A 225 -23.15 3.92 17.75
N TYR A 226 -21.97 4.09 18.35
CA TYR A 226 -21.59 3.38 19.57
C TYR A 226 -20.53 4.14 20.35
N ARG A 227 -20.35 3.74 21.60
CA ARG A 227 -19.34 4.30 22.48
C ARG A 227 -18.08 3.45 22.46
N ILE A 228 -16.95 4.13 22.56
CA ILE A 228 -15.64 3.52 22.80
C ILE A 228 -15.06 4.03 24.11
N VAL A 229 -14.23 3.23 24.75
CA VAL A 229 -13.54 3.54 26.01
C VAL A 229 -12.05 3.65 25.71
N ARG A 230 -11.50 4.85 25.87
CA ARG A 230 -10.07 5.13 25.76
C ARG A 230 -9.54 5.61 27.09
N GLY A 231 -8.85 4.72 27.81
CA GLY A 231 -8.44 4.96 29.19
C GLY A 231 -9.67 5.15 30.08
N LYS A 232 -9.86 6.35 30.65
CA LYS A 232 -11.03 6.70 31.47
C LYS A 232 -12.09 7.52 30.71
N GLN A 233 -11.88 7.81 29.43
CA GLN A 233 -12.79 8.63 28.64
C GLN A 233 -13.69 7.76 27.78
N THR A 234 -14.98 8.07 27.79
CA THR A 234 -15.96 7.52 26.84
C THR A 234 -16.12 8.49 25.68
N ARG A 235 -16.03 7.99 24.45
CA ARG A 235 -16.22 8.77 23.22
C ARG A 235 -17.33 8.16 22.38
N TRP A 236 -18.03 8.98 21.61
CA TRP A 236 -19.00 8.53 20.62
C TRP A 236 -18.34 8.43 19.27
N VAL A 237 -18.60 7.33 18.57
CA VAL A 237 -18.16 7.14 17.20
C VAL A 237 -19.35 6.70 16.34
N ALA A 238 -19.35 7.11 15.09
CA ALA A 238 -20.28 6.67 14.07
C ALA A 238 -19.50 5.93 12.97
N GLY A 239 -19.88 4.68 12.73
CA GLY A 239 -19.33 3.86 11.65
C GLY A 239 -20.33 3.71 10.51
N ASN A 240 -19.84 3.84 9.28
CA ASN A 240 -20.61 3.51 8.08
C ASN A 240 -19.72 2.74 7.09
N ALA A 241 -20.24 1.65 6.52
CA ALA A 241 -19.48 0.84 5.56
C ALA A 241 -20.38 0.08 4.58
N MET A 242 -19.84 -0.20 3.40
CA MET A 242 -20.49 -1.06 2.40
C MET A 242 -19.98 -2.48 2.51
N PRO A 243 -20.85 -3.49 2.73
CA PRO A 243 -20.45 -4.89 2.67
C PRO A 243 -20.25 -5.36 1.24
N GLU A 244 -19.26 -6.22 1.04
CA GLU A 244 -19.00 -6.99 -0.17
C GLU A 244 -18.69 -8.44 0.22
N LEU A 245 -19.20 -9.41 -0.54
CA LEU A 245 -18.84 -10.82 -0.41
C LEU A 245 -17.92 -11.19 -1.57
N ASP A 246 -16.72 -11.67 -1.25
CA ASP A 246 -15.76 -12.05 -2.27
C ASP A 246 -16.01 -13.48 -2.82
N ALA A 247 -15.18 -13.89 -3.78
CA ALA A 247 -15.27 -15.20 -4.40
C ALA A 247 -14.92 -16.37 -3.47
N GLU A 248 -14.25 -16.10 -2.35
CA GLU A 248 -13.77 -17.06 -1.35
C GLU A 248 -14.77 -17.22 -0.19
N GLY A 249 -15.86 -16.44 -0.20
CA GLY A 249 -16.87 -16.44 0.84
C GLY A 249 -16.50 -15.57 2.05
N LEU A 250 -15.53 -14.68 1.91
CA LEU A 250 -15.09 -13.71 2.91
C LEU A 250 -15.90 -12.42 2.77
N TYR A 251 -16.41 -11.91 3.90
CA TYR A 251 -17.09 -10.63 3.91
C TYR A 251 -16.09 -9.51 4.14
N HIS A 252 -16.19 -8.46 3.32
CA HIS A 252 -15.44 -7.23 3.43
C HIS A 252 -16.36 -6.04 3.65
N TRP A 253 -15.94 -5.08 4.47
CA TRP A 253 -16.60 -3.79 4.65
C TRP A 253 -15.62 -2.68 4.34
N PHE A 254 -15.99 -1.82 3.40
CA PHE A 254 -15.23 -0.62 3.06
C PHE A 254 -15.96 0.60 3.61
N GLY A 255 -15.31 1.35 4.48
CA GLY A 255 -16.03 2.41 5.18
C GLY A 255 -15.16 3.36 5.97
N GLN A 256 -15.86 4.15 6.77
CA GLN A 256 -15.25 5.09 7.69
C GLN A 256 -15.85 5.05 9.09
N ILE A 257 -15.04 5.43 10.09
CA ILE A 257 -15.46 5.63 11.48
C ILE A 257 -15.08 7.06 11.87
N VAL A 258 -16.04 7.86 12.32
CA VAL A 258 -15.82 9.26 12.71
C VAL A 258 -16.08 9.41 14.20
N ASP A 259 -15.25 10.19 14.89
CA ASP A 259 -15.52 10.60 16.28
C ASP A 259 -16.61 11.67 16.27
N THR A 260 -17.77 11.33 16.82
CA THR A 260 -18.97 12.19 16.90
C THR A 260 -19.22 12.69 18.32
N THR A 261 -18.22 12.63 19.21
CA THR A 261 -18.37 13.03 20.62
C THR A 261 -18.83 14.48 20.78
N LEU A 262 -18.25 15.40 20.02
CA LEU A 262 -18.58 16.83 20.10
C LEU A 262 -20.01 17.10 19.59
N ASP A 263 -20.39 16.43 18.51
CA ASP A 263 -21.74 16.58 17.95
C ASP A 263 -22.79 16.01 18.91
N LYS A 264 -22.48 14.87 19.56
CA LYS A 264 -23.34 14.30 20.59
C LYS A 264 -23.47 15.19 21.82
N GLN A 265 -22.39 15.83 22.26
CA GLN A 265 -22.43 16.79 23.37
C GLN A 265 -23.32 17.98 23.03
N ARG A 266 -23.17 18.55 21.83
CA ARG A 266 -24.02 19.66 21.37
C ARG A 266 -25.49 19.28 21.26
N GLU A 267 -25.78 18.07 20.78
CA GLU A 267 -27.15 17.55 20.69
C GLU A 267 -27.78 17.43 22.09
N LEU A 268 -27.03 16.89 23.06
CA LEU A 268 -27.49 16.75 24.43
C LEU A 268 -27.69 18.12 25.11
N GLU A 269 -26.78 19.06 24.95
CA GLU A 269 -26.90 20.43 25.48
C GLU A 269 -28.12 21.16 24.89
N LEU A 270 -28.36 21.00 23.58
CA LEU A 270 -29.52 21.59 22.93
C LEU A 270 -30.83 21.01 23.47
N GLU A 271 -30.87 19.69 23.68
CA GLU A 271 -32.05 19.02 24.22
C GLU A 271 -32.32 19.41 25.68
N GLU A 272 -31.28 19.48 26.52
CA GLU A 272 -31.40 19.97 27.89
C GLU A 272 -31.88 21.43 27.93
N SER A 273 -31.36 22.28 27.05
CA SER A 273 -31.82 23.66 26.94
C SER A 273 -33.29 23.75 26.52
N ARG A 274 -33.74 22.90 25.59
CA ARG A 274 -35.15 22.84 25.16
C ARG A 274 -36.07 22.38 26.28
N ILE A 275 -35.69 21.32 26.99
CA ILE A 275 -36.47 20.79 28.13
C ILE A 275 -36.56 21.86 29.23
N THR A 276 -35.44 22.53 29.53
CA THR A 276 -35.39 23.60 30.54
C THR A 276 -36.27 24.79 30.15
N LEU A 277 -36.20 25.23 28.89
CA LEU A 277 -37.03 26.33 28.38
C LEU A 277 -38.51 25.97 28.43
N LYS A 278 -38.88 24.76 28.01
CA LYS A 278 -40.27 24.28 28.03
C LYS A 278 -40.83 24.27 29.46
N ARG A 279 -40.05 23.76 30.42
CA ARG A 279 -40.43 23.77 31.85
C ARG A 279 -40.56 25.20 32.39
N ALA A 280 -39.65 26.10 32.03
CA ALA A 280 -39.72 27.50 32.46
C ALA A 280 -40.97 28.21 31.91
N GLN A 281 -41.35 27.94 30.65
CA GLN A 281 -42.58 28.46 30.04
C GLN A 281 -43.84 27.91 30.72
N GLU A 282 -43.88 26.61 31.03
CA GLU A 282 -44.98 25.96 31.75
C GLU A 282 -45.15 26.55 33.16
N ILE A 283 -44.07 26.75 33.91
CA ILE A 283 -44.10 27.35 35.26
C ILE A 283 -44.51 28.83 35.22
N ALA A 284 -44.07 29.56 34.19
CA ALA A 284 -44.37 30.98 34.05
C ALA A 284 -45.80 31.25 33.50
N GLU A 285 -46.58 30.22 33.20
CA GLU A 285 -47.91 30.31 32.55
C GLU A 285 -47.91 31.17 31.26
N LEU A 286 -46.76 31.24 30.58
CA LEU A 286 -46.60 32.07 29.40
C LEU A 286 -47.19 31.38 28.18
N GLY A 287 -48.43 31.74 27.83
CA GLY A 287 -49.01 31.46 26.53
C GLY A 287 -48.34 32.29 25.44
N TYR A 288 -47.70 31.65 24.46
CA TYR A 288 -47.17 32.33 23.27
C TYR A 288 -48.03 32.00 22.05
N TRP A 289 -48.46 33.05 21.35
CA TRP A 289 -49.20 32.96 20.10
C TRP A 289 -48.27 33.35 18.96
N LYS A 290 -48.19 32.53 17.91
CA LYS A 290 -47.49 32.87 16.66
C LYS A 290 -48.51 33.16 15.58
N ALA A 291 -48.74 34.43 15.27
CA ALA A 291 -49.55 34.80 14.10
C ALA A 291 -48.70 34.66 12.83
N ASN A 292 -49.20 33.91 11.84
CA ASN A 292 -48.60 33.82 10.52
C ASN A 292 -49.29 34.82 9.58
N PHE A 293 -48.61 35.89 9.19
CA PHE A 293 -49.16 36.95 8.34
C PHE A 293 -49.07 36.64 6.83
N ALA A 294 -48.74 35.40 6.44
CA ALA A 294 -48.58 35.02 5.04
C ALA A 294 -49.90 34.68 4.29
N THR A 295 -51.05 34.70 4.97
CA THR A 295 -52.37 34.56 4.34
C THR A 295 -53.27 35.68 4.85
N GLY A 296 -53.11 36.86 4.24
CA GLY A 296 -54.13 37.91 4.25
C GLY A 296 -55.12 37.68 3.13
#